data_AF-A0A2M7NHR9-F1
#
_entry.id   AF-A0A2M7NHR9-F1
#
_cell.length_a   1.000
_cell.length_b   1.000
_cell.length_c   1.000
_cell.angle_alpha   90.00
_cell.angle_beta   90.00
_cell.angle_gamma   90.00
#
_symmetry.space_group_name_H-M   'P 1'
#
loop_
_entity.id
_entity.type
_entity.pdbx_description
1 polymer ?
#
loop_
_entity_poly.entity_id
_entity_poly.type
_entity_poly.pdbx_seq_one_letter_code
_entity_poly.pdbx_strand_id
1 'polypeptide(L)'
;MFDQKFDLELQAIFDKYYFLENDLEEFLVKLKEAGASQTDSIRVLMKKKSLSLSEADQIILHSECWSESKESTISLRNEFYDAFTLKDERSNNKF
;
A
#
# COMPACT_ATOMS: atom_id res chain seq x y z
N MET A 1 13.50 -12.06 -7.38
CA MET A 1 14.55 -11.09 -7.03
C MET A 1 13.92 -9.71 -7.20
N PHE A 2 13.86 -8.91 -6.15
CA PHE A 2 13.32 -7.55 -6.25
C PHE A 2 14.30 -6.68 -7.04
N ASP A 3 13.78 -5.86 -7.95
CA ASP A 3 14.60 -4.90 -8.69
C ASP A 3 14.96 -3.73 -7.76
N GLN A 4 16.18 -3.77 -7.25
CA GLN A 4 16.73 -2.74 -6.36
C GLN A 4 16.77 -1.36 -7.05
N LYS A 5 16.92 -1.32 -8.38
CA LYS A 5 16.92 -0.06 -9.13
C LYS A 5 15.52 0.55 -9.14
N PHE A 6 14.50 -0.27 -9.36
CA PHE A 6 13.11 0.19 -9.35
C PHE A 6 12.70 0.73 -7.96
N ASP A 7 13.06 0.04 -6.88
CA ASP A 7 12.77 0.51 -5.51
C ASP A 7 13.46 1.87 -5.20
N LEU A 8 14.66 2.11 -5.73
CA LEU A 8 15.33 3.41 -5.60
C LEU A 8 14.63 4.51 -6.43
N GLU A 9 14.13 4.18 -7.62
CA GLU A 9 13.37 5.11 -8.46
C GLU A 9 12.08 5.56 -7.76
N LEU A 10 11.33 4.63 -7.15
CA LEU A 10 10.10 4.97 -6.42
C LEU A 10 10.38 5.85 -5.18
N GLN A 11 11.49 5.59 -4.49
CA GLN A 11 11.92 6.43 -3.37
C GLN A 11 12.34 7.84 -3.82
N ALA A 12 12.98 7.96 -4.98
CA ALA A 12 13.32 9.26 -5.55
C ALA A 12 12.08 10.05 -5.98
N ILE A 13 11.01 9.39 -6.44
CA ILE A 13 9.72 10.02 -6.69
C ILE A 13 9.14 10.59 -5.38
N PHE A 14 9.19 9.83 -4.29
CA PHE A 14 8.77 10.33 -2.98
C PHE A 14 9.55 11.61 -2.60
N ASP A 15 10.88 11.56 -2.66
CA ASP A 15 11.74 12.69 -2.25
C ASP A 15 11.54 13.94 -3.13
N LYS A 16 11.08 13.76 -4.37
CA LYS A 16 10.87 14.85 -5.34
C LYS A 16 9.48 15.49 -5.28
N TYR A 17 8.45 14.75 -4.86
CA TYR A 17 7.06 15.22 -4.95
C TYR A 17 6.35 15.31 -3.59
N TYR A 18 6.95 14.77 -2.53
CA TYR A 18 6.37 14.80 -1.19
C TYR A 18 7.07 15.87 -0.33
N PHE A 19 6.64 17.13 -0.43
CA PHE A 19 7.22 18.23 0.34
C PHE A 19 6.38 18.64 1.56
N LEU A 20 5.06 18.53 1.48
CA LEU A 20 4.10 18.82 2.55
C LEU A 20 3.06 17.69 2.68
N GLU A 21 2.39 17.62 3.84
CA GLU A 21 1.36 16.58 4.09
C GLU A 21 0.21 16.60 3.08
N ASN A 22 -0.05 17.75 2.46
CA ASN A 22 -1.07 17.91 1.42
C ASN A 22 -0.66 17.38 0.03
N ASP A 23 0.60 16.99 -0.18
CA ASP A 23 1.10 16.55 -1.50
C ASP A 23 0.96 15.02 -1.70
N LEU A 24 0.26 14.35 -0.79
CA LEU A 24 0.14 12.88 -0.78
C LEU A 24 -0.51 12.33 -2.04
N GLU A 25 -1.59 12.93 -2.50
CA GLU A 25 -2.28 12.45 -3.70
C GLU A 25 -1.42 12.66 -4.96
N GLU A 26 -0.73 13.82 -5.07
CA GLU A 26 0.19 14.08 -6.17
C GLU A 26 1.32 13.05 -6.22
N PHE A 27 1.91 12.74 -5.07
CA PHE A 27 2.91 11.68 -4.95
C PHE A 27 2.37 10.31 -5.40
N LEU A 28 1.15 9.93 -4.99
CA LEU A 28 0.55 8.65 -5.37
C LEU A 28 0.25 8.57 -6.87
N VAL A 29 -0.18 9.68 -7.48
CA VAL A 29 -0.32 9.80 -8.93
C VAL A 29 1.02 9.57 -9.61
N LYS A 30 2.11 10.18 -9.13
CA LYS A 30 3.45 9.99 -9.72
C LYS A 30 4.00 8.57 -9.57
N LEU A 31 3.71 7.89 -8.47
CA LEU A 31 4.03 6.48 -8.33
C LEU A 31 3.27 5.63 -9.36
N LYS A 32 1.97 5.86 -9.51
CA LYS A 32 1.13 5.14 -10.49
C LYS A 32 1.62 5.38 -11.92
N GLU A 33 1.92 6.62 -12.29
CA GLU A 33 2.50 6.98 -13.59
C GLU A 33 3.85 6.28 -13.85
N ALA A 34 4.64 6.03 -12.81
CA ALA A 34 5.89 5.28 -12.89
C ALA A 34 5.69 3.74 -12.94
N GLY A 35 4.45 3.26 -12.96
CA GLY A 35 4.11 1.84 -13.03
C GLY A 35 4.13 1.13 -11.68
N ALA A 36 4.18 1.85 -10.56
CA ALA A 36 4.09 1.25 -9.24
C ALA A 36 2.71 0.62 -9.01
N SER A 37 2.67 -0.53 -8.33
CA SER A 37 1.41 -1.09 -7.83
C SER A 37 0.96 -0.41 -6.54
N GLN A 38 -0.28 -0.68 -6.09
CA GLN A 38 -0.73 -0.31 -4.76
C GLN A 38 0.20 -0.85 -3.66
N THR A 39 0.69 -2.09 -3.79
CA THR A 39 1.59 -2.70 -2.81
C THR A 39 2.96 -2.02 -2.78
N ASP A 40 3.49 -1.61 -3.93
CA ASP A 40 4.73 -0.85 -3.98
C ASP A 40 4.56 0.52 -3.33
N SER A 41 3.41 1.17 -3.56
CA SER A 41 3.06 2.44 -2.93
C SER A 41 2.96 2.33 -1.41
N ILE A 42 2.32 1.27 -0.89
CA ILE A 42 2.29 0.96 0.55
C ILE A 42 3.71 0.84 1.10
N ARG A 43 4.59 0.09 0.44
CA ARG A 43 5.96 -0.11 0.90
C ARG A 43 6.76 1.19 0.95
N VAL A 44 6.62 2.06 -0.05
CA VAL A 44 7.28 3.36 -0.07
C VAL A 44 6.79 4.22 1.09
N LEU A 45 5.47 4.26 1.33
CA LEU A 45 4.87 4.98 2.46
C LEU A 45 5.38 4.45 3.82
N MET A 46 5.40 3.14 4.01
CA MET A 46 5.95 2.52 5.22
C MET A 46 7.42 2.90 5.43
N LYS A 47 8.26 2.80 4.39
CA LYS A 47 9.69 3.11 4.48
C LYS A 47 9.95 4.59 4.74
N LYS A 48 9.24 5.49 4.06
CA LYS A 48 9.54 6.94 4.07
C LYS A 48 8.86 7.69 5.20
N LYS A 49 7.65 7.27 5.60
CA LYS A 49 6.88 7.93 6.67
C LYS A 49 6.80 7.11 7.97
N SER A 50 7.49 5.96 8.02
CA SER A 50 7.47 5.04 9.18
C SER A 50 6.05 4.60 9.58
N LEU A 51 5.14 4.55 8.61
CA LEU A 51 3.76 4.14 8.82
C LEU A 51 3.68 2.63 9.02
N SER A 52 2.73 2.19 9.84
CA SER A 52 2.33 0.79 9.87
C SER A 52 1.73 0.36 8.53
N LEU A 53 1.71 -0.95 8.29
CA LEU A 53 1.04 -1.52 7.12
C LEU A 53 -0.41 -1.05 7.02
N SER A 54 -1.14 -1.07 8.15
CA SER A 54 -2.55 -0.65 8.18
C SER A 54 -2.73 0.81 7.82
N GLU A 55 -1.89 1.71 8.33
CA GLU A 55 -1.98 3.14 8.01
C GLU A 55 -1.68 3.43 6.55
N ALA A 56 -0.61 2.84 6.01
CA ALA A 56 -0.26 2.98 4.60
C ALA A 56 -1.33 2.38 3.67
N ASP A 57 -1.91 1.25 4.05
CA ASP A 57 -2.97 0.56 3.30
C ASP A 57 -4.29 1.36 3.25
N GLN A 58 -4.63 2.05 4.34
CA GLN A 58 -5.76 2.97 4.40
C GLN A 58 -5.54 4.20 3.51
N ILE A 59 -4.34 4.80 3.53
CA ILE A 59 -3.99 5.91 2.64
C ILE A 59 -4.25 5.53 1.18
N ILE A 60 -3.74 4.37 0.73
CA ILE A 60 -3.93 3.92 -0.65
C ILE A 60 -5.41 3.67 -0.96
N LEU A 61 -6.17 3.08 -0.04
CA LEU A 61 -7.60 2.80 -0.24
C LEU A 61 -8.46 4.06 -0.42
N HIS A 62 -8.04 5.14 0.22
CA HIS A 62 -8.72 6.43 0.19
C HIS A 62 -8.19 7.38 -0.89
N SER A 63 -7.11 7.01 -1.59
CA SER A 63 -6.59 7.80 -2.70
C SER A 63 -7.52 7.80 -3.92
N GLU A 64 -7.56 8.93 -4.61
CA GLU A 64 -8.39 9.09 -5.81
C GLU A 64 -7.77 8.36 -7.00
N CYS A 65 -6.45 8.36 -7.12
CA CYS A 65 -5.73 7.73 -8.22
C CYS A 65 -5.88 6.20 -8.25
N TRP A 66 -6.25 5.54 -7.13
CA TRP A 66 -6.52 4.10 -7.08
C TRP A 66 -8.01 3.74 -6.99
N SER A 67 -8.89 4.74 -7.04
CA SER A 67 -10.34 4.59 -6.83
C SER A 67 -11.01 3.60 -7.80
N GLU A 68 -10.55 3.52 -9.04
CA GLU A 68 -11.05 2.61 -10.08
C GLU A 68 -10.90 1.13 -9.71
N SER A 69 -9.93 0.81 -8.84
CA SER A 69 -9.67 -0.55 -8.36
C SER A 69 -10.18 -0.82 -6.94
N LYS A 70 -10.90 0.14 -6.34
CA LYS A 70 -11.24 0.14 -4.92
C LYS A 70 -12.10 -1.06 -4.50
N GLU A 71 -13.17 -1.35 -5.24
CA GLU A 71 -14.06 -2.47 -4.90
C GLU A 71 -13.34 -3.82 -4.98
N SER A 72 -12.58 -4.05 -6.05
CA SER A 72 -11.77 -5.26 -6.20
C SER A 72 -10.71 -5.38 -5.11
N THR A 73 -10.10 -4.25 -4.72
CA THR A 73 -9.12 -4.19 -3.64
C THR A 73 -9.76 -4.56 -2.30
N ILE A 74 -10.96 -4.05 -2.00
CA ILE A 74 -11.71 -4.39 -0.78
C ILE A 74 -12.07 -5.88 -0.75
N SER A 75 -12.55 -6.44 -1.87
CA SER A 75 -12.87 -7.87 -1.95
C SER A 75 -11.65 -8.74 -1.65
N LEU A 76 -10.51 -8.44 -2.32
CA LEU A 76 -9.26 -9.17 -2.10
C LEU A 76 -8.75 -9.04 -0.65
N ARG A 77 -8.88 -7.85 -0.06
CA ARG A 77 -8.51 -7.63 1.34
C ARG A 77 -9.39 -8.44 2.29
N ASN A 78 -10.70 -8.43 2.09
CA ASN A 78 -11.63 -9.20 2.91
C ASN A 78 -11.33 -10.70 2.83
N GLU A 79 -11.13 -11.23 1.62
CA GLU A 79 -10.72 -12.63 1.44
C GLU A 79 -9.40 -12.96 2.17
N PHE A 80 -8.45 -12.03 2.15
CA PHE A 80 -7.17 -12.18 2.83
C PHE A 80 -7.33 -12.18 4.36
N TYR A 81 -8.12 -11.26 4.91
CA TYR A 81 -8.41 -11.18 6.34
C TYR A 81 -9.24 -12.38 6.82
N ASP A 82 -10.25 -12.81 6.07
CA ASP A 82 -11.05 -14.00 6.39
C ASP A 82 -10.16 -15.24 6.45
N ALA A 83 -9.25 -15.42 5.48
CA ALA A 83 -8.29 -16.51 5.47
C ALA A 83 -7.31 -16.46 6.67
N PHE A 84 -7.00 -15.27 7.19
CA PHE A 84 -6.15 -15.10 8.36
C PHE A 84 -6.89 -15.40 9.66
N THR A 85 -8.12 -14.90 9.80
CA THR A 85 -8.97 -15.08 10.99
C THR A 85 -9.39 -16.55 11.17
N LEU A 86 -9.71 -17.24 10.06
CA LEU A 86 -10.04 -18.68 10.07
C LEU A 86 -8.87 -19.58 10.51
N LYS A 87 -7.62 -19.12 10.38
CA LYS A 87 -6.44 -19.86 10.88
C LYS A 87 -6.23 -19.70 12.38
N ASP A 88 -6.64 -18.57 12.95
CA ASP A 88 -6.52 -18.32 14.39
C ASP A 88 -7.54 -19.18 15.18
N GLU A 89 -8.77 -19.31 14.67
CA GLU A 89 -9.81 -20.14 15.31
C GLU A 89 -9.49 -21.64 15.30
N ARG A 90 -8.76 -22.14 14.30
CA ARG A 90 -8.29 -23.54 14.26
C ARG A 90 -7.17 -23.85 15.25
N SER A 91 -6.50 -22.82 15.77
CA SER A 91 -5.42 -22.97 16.75
C SER A 91 -5.96 -23.00 18.19
N ASN A 92 -7.13 -22.42 18.43
CA ASN A 92 -7.78 -22.37 19.74
C ASN A 92 -8.73 -23.56 20.04
N ASN A 93 -8.94 -24.47 19.08
CA ASN A 93 -9.83 -25.62 19.25
C ASN A 93 -9.07 -26.95 19.47
N LYS A 94 -7.94 -26.88 20.19
CA LYS A 94 -7.20 -28.05 20.69
C LYS A 94 -7.22 -28.07 22.22
N PHE A 95 -8.38 -28.30 22.82
CA PHE A 95 -8.50 -28.83 24.18
C PHE A 95 -9.74 -29.74 24.26
#